data_AF-A0A067BTD7-F1
#
_entry.id   AF-A0A067BTD7-F1
#
_cell.length_a   1.000
_cell.length_b   1.000
_cell.length_c   1.000
_cell.angle_alpha   90.00
_cell.angle_beta   90.00
_cell.angle_gamma   90.00
#
_symmetry.space_group_name_H-M   'P 1'
#
loop_
_entity.id
_entity.type
_entity.pdbx_description
1 polymer ?
#
loop_
_entity_poly.entity_id
_entity_poly.type
_entity_poly.pdbx_seq_one_letter_code
_entity_poly.pdbx_strand_id
1 'polypeptide(L)'
;MPPPPTKAFDLHSFRAALKAGKLEKAKAELTKCIGHEAEIRQVYGETQLRSTPLYHILEGPLTGSREEAKALLEHAVMRAVIQMKWEAFGMRMYLEQLLVYGVLLLSMTLSVATSYARRPTDAFPVQVLVWAVTLLSLLLSLLACRVFSYRRKELWCLVTSSLCAVIGGVLYANDAAIEAFFDYATFVSCNHVTLLLSGAYFLLFELAELFGEVPAESRVVHVAGWPLWLQRGAYWVVIAPFDLVL
;
A
#
# COMPACT_ATOMS: atom_id res chain seq x y z
N MET A 1 25.34 -26.59 17.11
CA MET A 1 25.50 -25.12 17.22
C MET A 1 26.62 -24.70 16.30
N PRO A 2 26.39 -23.83 15.30
CA PRO A 2 27.50 -23.20 14.58
C PRO A 2 28.28 -22.27 15.55
N PRO A 3 29.60 -22.12 15.37
CA PRO A 3 30.42 -21.29 16.25
C PRO A 3 30.02 -19.81 16.17
N PRO A 4 30.23 -19.04 17.26
CA PRO A 4 29.94 -17.60 17.26
C PRO A 4 30.81 -16.89 16.20
N PRO A 5 30.24 -15.94 15.43
CA PRO A 5 31.00 -15.20 14.43
C PRO A 5 32.09 -14.37 15.11
N THR A 6 33.31 -14.48 14.60
CA THR A 6 34.51 -13.79 15.12
C THR A 6 34.55 -12.29 14.80
N LYS A 7 33.58 -11.76 14.02
CA LYS A 7 33.44 -10.34 13.65
C LYS A 7 31.97 -9.98 13.52
N ALA A 8 31.59 -8.81 14.03
CA ALA A 8 30.26 -8.21 13.87
C ALA A 8 29.95 -7.92 12.39
N PHE A 9 28.65 -7.80 12.06
CA PHE A 9 28.19 -7.44 10.73
C PHE A 9 28.79 -6.09 10.26
N ASP A 10 29.37 -6.06 9.05
CA ASP A 10 29.88 -4.84 8.42
C ASP A 10 29.18 -4.56 7.09
N LEU A 11 28.41 -3.47 7.09
CA LEU A 11 27.64 -2.99 5.95
C LEU A 11 28.54 -2.51 4.79
N HIS A 12 29.76 -2.06 5.06
CA HIS A 12 30.71 -1.66 4.03
C HIS A 12 31.26 -2.88 3.29
N SER A 13 31.66 -3.93 4.02
CA SER A 13 32.10 -5.21 3.46
C SER A 13 31.01 -5.91 2.64
N PHE A 14 29.76 -5.87 3.11
CA PHE A 14 28.60 -6.38 2.38
C PHE A 14 28.38 -5.67 1.03
N ARG A 15 28.40 -4.33 1.04
CA ARG A 15 28.26 -3.52 -0.20
C ARG A 15 29.41 -3.75 -1.18
N ALA A 16 30.64 -3.87 -0.68
CA ALA A 16 31.80 -4.15 -1.52
C ALA A 16 31.70 -5.54 -2.18
N ALA A 17 31.16 -6.54 -1.46
CA ALA A 17 30.91 -7.88 -2.01
C ALA A 17 29.82 -7.88 -3.08
N LEU A 18 28.73 -7.12 -2.87
CA LEU A 18 27.64 -6.93 -3.84
C LEU A 18 28.13 -6.27 -5.14
N LYS A 19 28.86 -5.14 -5.03
CA LYS A 19 29.42 -4.45 -6.21
C LYS A 19 30.44 -5.28 -6.98
N ALA A 20 31.09 -6.24 -6.32
CA ALA A 20 32.06 -7.14 -6.92
C ALA A 20 31.45 -8.44 -7.47
N GLY A 21 30.12 -8.63 -7.42
CA GLY A 21 29.44 -9.86 -7.86
C GLY A 21 29.75 -11.11 -7.02
N LYS A 22 30.28 -10.95 -5.80
CA LYS A 22 30.72 -12.07 -4.94
C LYS A 22 29.59 -12.50 -4.01
N LEU A 23 28.57 -13.16 -4.58
CA LEU A 23 27.34 -13.58 -3.90
C LEU A 23 27.61 -14.38 -2.61
N GLU A 24 28.54 -15.32 -2.65
CA GLU A 24 28.87 -16.17 -1.49
C GLU A 24 29.50 -15.39 -0.33
N LYS A 25 30.24 -14.31 -0.62
CA LYS A 25 30.76 -13.42 0.42
C LYS A 25 29.66 -12.54 1.01
N ALA A 26 28.73 -12.07 0.18
CA ALA A 26 27.57 -11.30 0.64
C ALA A 26 26.65 -12.16 1.53
N LYS A 27 26.40 -13.43 1.15
CA LYS A 27 25.70 -14.41 2.00
C LYS A 27 26.45 -14.65 3.30
N ALA A 28 27.76 -14.87 3.26
CA ALA A 28 28.57 -15.09 4.46
C ALA A 28 28.53 -13.91 5.44
N GLU A 29 28.47 -12.66 4.95
CA GLU A 29 28.27 -11.49 5.81
C GLU A 29 26.85 -11.46 6.42
N LEU A 30 25.82 -11.81 5.66
CA LEU A 30 24.45 -11.93 6.19
C LEU A 30 24.31 -13.07 7.21
N THR A 31 25.04 -14.17 7.05
CA THR A 31 25.04 -15.31 7.99
C THR A 31 25.50 -14.89 9.39
N LYS A 32 26.36 -13.87 9.51
CA LYS A 32 26.84 -13.38 10.81
C LYS A 32 25.71 -12.79 11.67
N CYS A 33 24.69 -12.20 11.03
CA CYS A 33 23.54 -11.62 11.71
C CYS A 33 22.56 -12.67 12.27
N ILE A 34 22.74 -13.97 11.96
CA ILE A 34 21.85 -15.04 12.44
C ILE A 34 22.01 -15.18 13.96
N GLY A 35 20.92 -14.92 14.70
CA GLY A 35 20.88 -15.02 16.17
C GLY A 35 21.18 -13.74 16.93
N HIS A 36 21.51 -12.63 16.24
CA HIS A 36 21.80 -11.33 16.87
C HIS A 36 20.77 -10.28 16.47
N GLU A 37 19.73 -10.06 17.29
CA GLU A 37 18.65 -9.10 17.00
C GLU A 37 19.15 -7.66 16.76
N ALA A 38 20.23 -7.26 17.44
CA ALA A 38 20.83 -5.93 17.26
C ALA A 38 21.43 -5.74 15.85
N GLU A 39 22.03 -6.78 15.28
CA GLU A 39 22.61 -6.74 13.93
C GLU A 39 21.50 -6.83 12.87
N ILE A 40 20.41 -7.56 13.14
CA ILE A 40 19.23 -7.58 12.28
C ILE A 40 18.58 -6.18 12.21
N ARG A 41 18.57 -5.42 13.31
CA ARG A 41 18.11 -4.01 13.30
C ARG A 41 19.04 -3.09 12.50
N GLN A 42 20.35 -3.31 12.51
CA GLN A 42 21.27 -2.58 11.63
C GLN A 42 21.01 -2.87 10.14
N VAL A 43 20.66 -4.12 9.79
CA VAL A 43 20.26 -4.50 8.43
C VAL A 43 18.88 -3.93 8.06
N TYR A 44 17.97 -3.80 9.03
CA TYR A 44 16.68 -3.13 8.84
C TYR A 44 16.85 -1.65 8.45
N GLY A 45 17.87 -1.00 9.04
CA GLY A 45 18.27 0.38 8.79
C GLY A 45 17.41 1.39 9.54
N GLU A 46 18.01 2.14 10.46
CA GLU A 46 17.29 3.03 11.38
C GLU A 46 17.15 4.47 10.87
N THR A 47 17.97 4.93 9.91
CA THR A 47 18.10 6.37 9.59
C THR A 47 17.94 6.77 8.12
N GLN A 48 18.32 5.94 7.13
CA GLN A 48 18.21 6.31 5.71
C GLN A 48 17.83 5.11 4.81
N LEU A 49 16.72 5.20 4.08
CA LEU A 49 16.21 4.17 3.15
C LEU A 49 17.25 3.72 2.12
N ARG A 50 17.97 4.67 1.50
CA ARG A 50 19.04 4.42 0.51
C ARG A 50 20.29 3.74 1.08
N SER A 51 20.43 3.73 2.41
CA SER A 51 21.56 3.10 3.07
C SER A 51 21.31 1.63 3.40
N THR A 52 20.05 1.18 3.31
CA THR A 52 19.66 -0.15 3.78
C THR A 52 20.19 -1.25 2.85
N PRO A 53 20.70 -2.37 3.39
CA PRO A 53 21.09 -3.54 2.61
C PRO A 53 20.01 -4.00 1.61
N LEU A 54 18.73 -3.93 1.98
CA LEU A 54 17.60 -4.26 1.11
C LEU A 54 17.53 -3.37 -0.15
N TYR A 55 17.76 -2.06 0.00
CA TYR A 55 17.81 -1.12 -1.13
C TYR A 55 18.96 -1.46 -2.09
N HIS A 56 20.15 -1.79 -1.56
CA HIS A 56 21.31 -2.19 -2.39
C HIS A 56 21.12 -3.54 -3.09
N ILE A 57 20.24 -4.41 -2.59
CA ILE A 57 19.88 -5.67 -3.25
C ILE A 57 18.84 -5.44 -4.34
N LEU A 58 17.89 -4.51 -4.15
CA LEU A 58 16.80 -4.26 -5.10
C LEU A 58 17.18 -3.28 -6.23
N GLU A 59 17.84 -2.16 -5.89
CA GLU A 59 18.19 -1.07 -6.81
C GLU A 59 19.69 -0.97 -7.10
N GLY A 60 20.51 -1.72 -6.37
CA GLY A 60 21.95 -1.75 -6.66
C GLY A 60 22.20 -2.32 -8.06
N PRO A 61 23.28 -1.89 -8.74
CA PRO A 61 23.76 -2.56 -9.95
C PRO A 61 24.27 -3.93 -9.52
N LEU A 62 23.36 -4.90 -9.39
CA LEU A 62 23.73 -6.29 -9.36
C LEU A 62 24.39 -6.53 -10.70
N THR A 63 25.71 -6.71 -10.68
CA THR A 63 26.49 -7.17 -11.81
C THR A 63 26.10 -8.59 -12.27
N GLY A 64 25.09 -9.20 -11.62
CA GLY A 64 24.57 -10.53 -11.87
C GLY A 64 23.07 -10.54 -12.16
N SER A 65 22.60 -11.69 -12.66
CA SER A 65 21.22 -11.87 -13.13
C SER A 65 20.18 -11.67 -12.01
N ARG A 66 18.92 -11.41 -12.39
CA ARG A 66 17.77 -11.30 -11.46
C ARG A 66 17.63 -12.52 -10.52
N GLU A 67 18.20 -13.66 -10.88
CA GLU A 67 18.22 -14.88 -10.06
C GLU A 67 19.16 -14.77 -8.85
N GLU A 68 20.28 -14.07 -8.99
CA GLU A 68 21.22 -13.84 -7.88
C GLU A 68 20.63 -12.91 -6.83
N ALA A 69 19.88 -11.89 -7.26
CA ALA A 69 19.08 -11.03 -6.38
C ALA A 69 18.11 -11.86 -5.53
N LYS A 70 17.37 -12.76 -6.20
CA LYS A 70 16.38 -13.63 -5.58
C LYS A 70 17.03 -14.57 -4.56
N ALA A 71 18.17 -15.17 -4.90
CA ALA A 71 18.92 -16.03 -3.99
C ALA A 71 19.39 -15.29 -2.73
N LEU A 72 19.70 -14.00 -2.82
CA LEU A 72 20.07 -13.18 -1.67
C LEU A 72 18.86 -12.78 -0.81
N LEU A 73 17.70 -12.53 -1.43
CA LEU A 73 16.43 -12.25 -0.73
C LEU A 73 15.88 -13.48 0.01
N GLU A 74 16.13 -14.68 -0.51
CA GLU A 74 15.75 -15.95 0.12
C GLU A 74 16.59 -16.28 1.37
N HIS A 75 17.69 -15.56 1.60
CA HIS A 75 18.52 -15.72 2.78
C HIS A 75 17.73 -15.51 4.08
N ALA A 76 17.97 -16.33 5.10
CA ALA A 76 17.18 -16.35 6.35
C ALA A 76 17.08 -14.97 7.03
N VAL A 77 18.15 -14.18 7.01
CA VAL A 77 18.18 -12.82 7.59
C VAL A 77 17.36 -11.83 6.76
N MET A 78 17.41 -11.91 5.42
CA MET A 78 16.60 -11.06 4.56
C MET A 78 15.12 -11.39 4.67
N ARG A 79 14.77 -12.67 4.77
CA ARG A 79 13.41 -13.12 5.08
C ARG A 79 12.92 -12.58 6.42
N ALA A 80 13.76 -12.59 7.46
CA ALA A 80 13.41 -12.01 8.77
C ALA A 80 13.18 -10.49 8.67
N VAL A 81 14.03 -9.75 7.97
CA VAL A 81 13.88 -8.29 7.77
C VAL A 81 12.60 -7.97 6.98
N ILE A 82 12.31 -8.72 5.92
CA ILE A 82 11.07 -8.56 5.13
C ILE A 82 9.86 -8.87 6.01
N GLN A 83 9.90 -9.94 6.81
CA GLN A 83 8.84 -10.29 7.74
C GLN A 83 8.62 -9.17 8.77
N MET A 84 9.68 -8.62 9.34
CA MET A 84 9.58 -7.48 10.27
C MET A 84 8.94 -6.25 9.62
N LYS A 85 9.32 -5.92 8.37
CA LYS A 85 8.69 -4.82 7.61
C LYS A 85 7.22 -5.10 7.32
N TRP A 86 6.90 -6.34 6.96
CA TRP A 86 5.52 -6.78 6.70
C TRP A 86 4.64 -6.66 7.94
N GLU A 87 5.13 -7.12 9.09
CA GLU A 87 4.42 -7.06 10.36
C GLU A 87 4.28 -5.63 10.89
N ALA A 88 5.31 -4.79 10.69
CA ALA A 88 5.32 -3.42 11.19
C ALA A 88 4.38 -2.49 10.40
N PHE A 89 4.41 -2.55 9.07
CA PHE A 89 3.63 -1.62 8.23
C PHE A 89 3.10 -2.24 6.93
N GLY A 90 3.80 -3.22 6.36
CA GLY A 90 3.49 -3.73 5.02
C GLY A 90 2.07 -4.30 4.91
N MET A 91 1.66 -5.14 5.86
CA MET A 91 0.33 -5.73 5.85
C MET A 91 -0.78 -4.69 5.97
N ARG A 92 -0.58 -3.66 6.80
CA ARG A 92 -1.57 -2.59 6.97
C ARG A 92 -1.71 -1.76 5.70
N MET A 93 -0.60 -1.31 5.12
CA MET A 93 -0.65 -0.53 3.87
C MET A 93 -1.25 -1.35 2.72
N TYR A 94 -0.90 -2.63 2.62
CA TYR A 94 -1.50 -3.54 1.65
C TYR A 94 -3.02 -3.67 1.82
N LEU A 95 -3.50 -3.86 3.06
CA LEU A 95 -4.94 -3.94 3.33
C LEU A 95 -5.65 -2.63 2.98
N GLU A 96 -5.07 -1.48 3.34
CA GLU A 96 -5.63 -0.16 2.99
C GLU A 96 -5.76 -0.01 1.46
N GLN A 97 -4.71 -0.35 0.70
CA GLN A 97 -4.75 -0.33 -0.77
C GLN A 97 -5.77 -1.30 -1.36
N LEU A 98 -5.82 -2.54 -0.85
CA LEU A 98 -6.74 -3.56 -1.31
C LEU A 98 -8.21 -3.13 -1.11
N LEU A 99 -8.51 -2.51 0.03
CA LEU A 99 -9.86 -2.05 0.34
C LEU A 99 -10.27 -0.85 -0.52
N VAL A 100 -9.37 0.13 -0.75
CA VAL A 100 -9.67 1.24 -1.68
C VAL A 100 -9.79 0.73 -3.12
N TYR A 101 -9.02 -0.29 -3.50
CA TYR A 101 -9.17 -0.96 -4.79
C TYR A 101 -10.56 -1.60 -4.93
N GLY A 102 -11.06 -2.24 -3.87
CA GLY A 102 -12.43 -2.74 -3.80
C GLY A 102 -13.47 -1.64 -4.03
N VAL A 103 -13.27 -0.45 -3.44
CA VAL A 103 -14.16 0.71 -3.63
C VAL A 103 -14.14 1.18 -5.09
N LEU A 104 -12.95 1.26 -5.69
CA LEU A 104 -12.76 1.63 -7.09
C LEU A 104 -13.48 0.63 -8.01
N LEU A 105 -13.26 -0.66 -7.80
CA LEU A 105 -13.85 -1.73 -8.61
C LEU A 105 -15.38 -1.70 -8.53
N LEU A 106 -15.94 -1.64 -7.32
CA LEU A 106 -17.39 -1.52 -7.10
C LEU A 106 -17.97 -0.32 -7.87
N SER A 107 -17.35 0.85 -7.69
CA SER A 107 -17.83 2.10 -8.28
C SER A 107 -17.74 2.08 -9.81
N MET A 108 -16.67 1.50 -10.36
CA MET A 108 -16.49 1.33 -11.79
C MET A 108 -17.53 0.37 -12.37
N THR A 109 -17.74 -0.80 -11.76
CA THR A 109 -18.74 -1.78 -12.19
C THR A 109 -20.15 -1.17 -12.20
N LEU A 110 -20.51 -0.41 -11.16
CA LEU A 110 -21.81 0.27 -11.11
C LEU A 110 -21.93 1.43 -12.10
N SER A 111 -20.83 2.15 -12.39
CA SER A 111 -20.83 3.19 -13.43
C SER A 111 -21.10 2.58 -14.82
N VAL A 112 -20.52 1.42 -15.11
CA VAL A 112 -20.80 0.70 -16.36
C VAL A 112 -22.25 0.21 -16.39
N ALA A 113 -22.75 -0.36 -15.29
CA ALA A 113 -24.13 -0.85 -15.21
C ALA A 113 -25.18 0.27 -15.38
N THR A 114 -24.94 1.45 -14.81
CA THR A 114 -25.87 2.59 -14.85
C THR A 114 -25.75 3.43 -16.13
N SER A 115 -24.56 3.52 -16.74
CA SER A 115 -24.33 4.28 -17.97
C SER A 115 -25.06 3.67 -19.18
N TYR A 116 -25.25 2.35 -19.20
CA TYR A 116 -26.04 1.67 -20.24
C TYR A 116 -27.55 1.96 -20.11
N ALA A 117 -28.05 2.03 -18.88
CA ALA A 117 -29.48 2.10 -18.62
C ALA A 117 -30.10 3.50 -18.84
N ARG A 118 -29.34 4.60 -18.62
CA ARG A 118 -29.78 6.04 -18.66
C ARG A 118 -31.05 6.39 -17.86
N ARG A 119 -31.77 5.41 -17.33
CA ARG A 119 -33.03 5.44 -16.58
C ARG A 119 -33.01 4.29 -15.56
N PRO A 120 -33.79 4.37 -14.47
CA PRO A 120 -33.91 3.27 -13.53
C PRO A 120 -34.42 2.01 -14.24
N THR A 121 -33.77 0.89 -13.97
CA THR A 121 -34.16 -0.45 -14.40
C THR A 121 -34.74 -1.22 -13.22
N ASP A 122 -35.36 -2.37 -13.47
CA ASP A 122 -35.88 -3.26 -12.42
C ASP A 122 -34.77 -3.76 -11.47
N ALA A 123 -33.49 -3.64 -11.88
CA ALA A 123 -32.32 -3.97 -11.06
C ALA A 123 -31.89 -2.84 -10.11
N PHE A 124 -32.46 -1.63 -10.22
CA PHE A 124 -32.05 -0.47 -9.44
C PHE A 124 -32.10 -0.70 -7.91
N PRO A 125 -33.17 -1.28 -7.32
CA PRO A 125 -33.21 -1.50 -5.86
C PRO A 125 -32.07 -2.40 -5.38
N VAL A 126 -31.78 -3.46 -6.14
CA VAL A 126 -30.68 -4.38 -5.85
C VAL A 126 -29.32 -3.68 -6.00
N GLN A 127 -29.14 -2.83 -7.03
CA GLN A 127 -27.91 -2.08 -7.24
C GLN A 127 -27.61 -1.12 -6.08
N VAL A 128 -28.63 -0.39 -5.59
CA VAL A 128 -28.49 0.53 -4.45
C VAL A 128 -28.14 -0.25 -3.18
N LEU A 129 -28.83 -1.38 -2.92
CA LEU A 129 -28.57 -2.21 -1.75
C LEU A 129 -27.13 -2.78 -1.77
N VAL A 130 -26.71 -3.36 -2.90
CA VAL A 130 -25.35 -3.90 -3.06
C VAL A 130 -24.31 -2.81 -2.91
N TRP A 131 -24.53 -1.63 -3.51
CA TRP A 131 -23.65 -0.49 -3.35
C TRP A 131 -23.54 -0.06 -1.88
N ALA A 132 -24.67 0.14 -1.19
CA ALA A 132 -24.68 0.59 0.19
C ALA A 132 -23.99 -0.41 1.13
N VAL A 133 -24.33 -1.70 1.03
CA VAL A 133 -23.74 -2.76 1.86
C VAL A 133 -22.24 -2.90 1.60
N THR A 134 -21.85 -2.96 0.33
CA THR A 134 -20.45 -3.21 -0.04
C THR A 134 -19.58 -1.99 0.27
N LEU A 135 -20.03 -0.78 -0.11
CA LEU A 135 -19.30 0.46 0.16
C LEU A 135 -19.13 0.68 1.66
N LEU A 136 -20.20 0.54 2.45
CA LEU A 136 -20.12 0.73 3.89
C LEU A 136 -19.20 -0.31 4.55
N SER A 137 -19.27 -1.57 4.13
CA SER A 137 -18.37 -2.63 4.63
C SER A 137 -16.90 -2.34 4.32
N LEU A 138 -16.59 -1.85 3.13
CA LEU A 138 -15.24 -1.46 2.73
C LEU A 138 -14.74 -0.25 3.54
N LEU A 139 -15.56 0.79 3.70
CA LEU A 139 -15.21 1.98 4.47
C LEU A 139 -14.99 1.67 5.96
N LEU A 140 -15.82 0.80 6.54
CA LEU A 140 -15.64 0.35 7.93
C LEU A 140 -14.39 -0.50 8.09
N SER A 141 -14.09 -1.37 7.13
CA SER A 141 -12.84 -2.13 7.13
C SER A 141 -11.62 -1.21 7.03
N LEU A 142 -11.70 -0.14 6.22
CA LEU A 142 -10.65 0.89 6.13
C LEU A 142 -10.45 1.63 7.45
N LEU A 143 -11.54 1.97 8.15
CA LEU A 143 -11.47 2.56 9.48
C LEU A 143 -10.87 1.58 10.50
N ALA A 144 -11.28 0.31 10.43
CA ALA A 144 -10.74 -0.74 11.29
C ALA A 144 -9.23 -0.97 11.06
N CYS A 145 -8.71 -0.74 9.85
CA CYS A 145 -7.28 -0.80 9.55
C CYS A 145 -6.46 0.20 10.38
N ARG A 146 -7.05 1.31 10.87
CA ARG A 146 -6.34 2.27 11.74
C ARG A 146 -5.96 1.69 13.10
N VAL A 147 -6.71 0.71 13.57
CA VAL A 147 -6.48 -0.01 14.85
C VAL A 147 -5.89 -1.41 14.59
N PHE A 148 -5.53 -1.72 13.34
CA PHE A 148 -4.95 -3.00 12.98
C PHE A 148 -3.59 -3.20 13.66
N SER A 149 -3.42 -4.39 14.26
CA SER A 149 -2.16 -4.87 14.80
C SER A 149 -1.92 -6.30 14.34
N TYR A 150 -0.73 -6.58 13.82
CA TYR A 150 -0.39 -7.90 13.28
C TYR A 150 -0.58 -9.02 14.32
N ARG A 151 -0.24 -8.75 15.59
CA ARG A 151 -0.39 -9.72 16.70
C ARG A 151 -1.84 -10.17 16.91
N ARG A 152 -2.83 -9.35 16.56
CA ARG A 152 -4.27 -9.62 16.75
C ARG A 152 -5.02 -9.75 15.42
N LYS A 153 -4.32 -10.10 14.32
CA LYS A 153 -4.92 -10.13 12.96
C LYS A 153 -6.15 -11.02 12.85
N GLU A 154 -6.17 -12.17 13.52
CA GLU A 154 -7.30 -13.11 13.50
C GLU A 154 -8.52 -12.55 14.21
N LEU A 155 -8.32 -11.99 15.41
CA LEU A 155 -9.38 -11.31 16.16
C LEU A 155 -9.90 -10.10 15.40
N TRP A 156 -9.01 -9.30 14.81
CA TRP A 156 -9.37 -8.16 13.97
C TRP A 156 -10.23 -8.60 12.78
N CYS A 157 -9.85 -9.69 12.11
CA CYS A 157 -10.61 -10.25 10.99
C CYS A 157 -12.01 -10.70 11.43
N LEU A 158 -12.10 -11.43 12.55
CA LEU A 158 -13.38 -11.91 13.08
C LEU A 158 -14.30 -10.76 13.49
N VAL A 159 -13.79 -9.77 14.22
CA VAL A 159 -14.57 -8.60 14.67
C VAL A 159 -15.03 -7.78 13.47
N THR A 160 -14.13 -7.47 12.53
CA THR A 160 -14.45 -6.65 11.35
C THR A 160 -15.46 -7.37 10.45
N SER A 161 -15.27 -8.67 10.19
CA SER A 161 -16.21 -9.48 9.40
C SER A 161 -17.57 -9.59 10.06
N SER A 162 -17.61 -9.77 11.39
CA SER A 162 -18.87 -9.83 12.15
C SER A 162 -19.60 -8.48 12.10
N LEU A 163 -18.88 -7.37 12.24
CA LEU A 163 -19.45 -6.03 12.13
C LEU A 163 -20.03 -5.77 10.73
N CYS A 164 -19.29 -6.11 9.68
CA CYS A 164 -19.77 -6.01 8.30
C CYS A 164 -21.02 -6.87 8.06
N ALA A 165 -21.05 -8.10 8.60
CA ALA A 165 -22.21 -8.99 8.48
C ALA A 165 -23.45 -8.45 9.20
N VAL A 166 -23.28 -7.91 10.42
CA VAL A 166 -24.38 -7.28 11.17
C VAL A 166 -24.92 -6.09 10.41
N ILE A 167 -24.05 -5.22 9.91
CA ILE A 167 -24.46 -4.02 9.17
C ILE A 167 -25.12 -4.39 7.85
N GLY A 168 -24.59 -5.37 7.12
CA GLY A 168 -25.23 -5.91 5.93
C GLY A 168 -26.62 -6.47 6.22
N GLY A 169 -26.78 -7.20 7.32
CA GLY A 169 -28.09 -7.71 7.77
C GLY A 169 -29.07 -6.59 8.14
N VAL A 170 -28.60 -5.55 8.83
CA VAL A 170 -29.43 -4.38 9.17
C VAL A 170 -29.87 -3.63 7.92
N LEU A 171 -28.97 -3.40 6.97
CA LEU A 171 -29.30 -2.74 5.70
C LEU A 171 -30.28 -3.58 4.88
N TYR A 172 -30.07 -4.89 4.81
CA TYR A 172 -30.98 -5.82 4.12
C TYR A 172 -32.38 -5.82 4.74
N ALA A 173 -32.47 -5.82 6.07
CA ALA A 173 -33.75 -5.76 6.78
C ALA A 173 -34.50 -4.41 6.61
N ASN A 174 -33.79 -3.37 6.15
CA ASN A 174 -34.34 -2.02 5.92
C ASN A 174 -34.19 -1.60 4.45
N ASP A 175 -34.19 -2.56 3.51
CA ASP A 175 -33.99 -2.32 2.08
C ASP A 175 -34.98 -1.29 1.50
N ALA A 176 -36.25 -1.38 1.89
CA ALA A 176 -37.29 -0.43 1.47
C ALA A 176 -36.99 1.02 1.89
N ALA A 177 -36.38 1.22 3.07
CA ALA A 177 -36.00 2.55 3.54
C ALA A 177 -34.78 3.09 2.78
N ILE A 178 -33.86 2.21 2.39
CA ILE A 178 -32.69 2.58 1.57
C ILE A 178 -33.14 2.99 0.17
N GLU A 179 -34.05 2.22 -0.44
CA GLU A 179 -34.61 2.55 -1.75
C GLU A 179 -35.33 3.90 -1.73
N ALA A 180 -36.13 4.16 -0.70
CA ALA A 180 -36.82 5.44 -0.54
C ALA A 180 -35.88 6.65 -0.35
N PHE A 181 -34.65 6.42 0.12
CA PHE A 181 -33.67 7.49 0.37
C PHE A 181 -32.92 7.93 -0.89
N PHE A 182 -32.69 7.02 -1.85
CA PHE A 182 -31.90 7.29 -3.04
C PHE A 182 -32.76 7.41 -4.30
N ASP A 183 -32.86 8.62 -4.84
CA ASP A 183 -33.26 8.78 -6.25
C ASP A 183 -32.14 8.27 -7.18
N TYR A 184 -32.52 7.80 -8.38
CA TYR A 184 -31.60 7.26 -9.38
C TYR A 184 -30.50 8.27 -9.73
N ALA A 185 -30.85 9.54 -9.91
CA ALA A 185 -29.88 10.58 -10.25
C ALA A 185 -28.87 10.84 -9.11
N THR A 186 -29.35 10.83 -7.86
CA THR A 186 -28.52 10.98 -6.67
C THR A 186 -27.57 9.80 -6.51
N PHE A 187 -28.08 8.57 -6.67
CA PHE A 187 -27.26 7.36 -6.62
C PHE A 187 -26.12 7.38 -7.65
N VAL A 188 -26.42 7.68 -8.91
CA VAL A 188 -25.41 7.76 -9.98
C VAL A 188 -24.37 8.85 -9.66
N SER A 189 -24.81 10.01 -9.19
CA SER A 189 -23.91 11.11 -8.81
C SER A 189 -22.98 10.73 -7.66
N CYS A 190 -23.52 10.11 -6.60
CA CYS A 190 -22.73 9.62 -5.47
C CYS A 190 -21.72 8.55 -5.91
N ASN A 191 -22.12 7.64 -6.79
CA ASN A 191 -21.23 6.61 -7.31
C ASN A 191 -20.08 7.22 -8.14
N HIS A 192 -20.36 8.19 -9.01
CA HIS A 192 -19.32 8.89 -9.78
C HIS A 192 -18.37 9.71 -8.90
N VAL A 193 -18.86 10.36 -7.85
CA VAL A 193 -17.99 11.03 -6.86
C VAL A 193 -17.10 10.01 -6.17
N THR A 194 -17.63 8.86 -5.77
CA THR A 194 -16.86 7.78 -5.16
C THR A 194 -15.79 7.24 -6.12
N LEU A 195 -16.14 7.07 -7.39
CA LEU A 195 -15.20 6.67 -8.46
C LEU A 195 -14.08 7.72 -8.65
N LEU A 196 -14.44 9.00 -8.70
CA LEU A 196 -13.46 10.09 -8.83
C LEU A 196 -12.48 10.12 -7.65
N LEU A 197 -12.99 10.01 -6.42
CA LEU A 197 -12.15 10.04 -5.20
C LEU A 197 -11.22 8.83 -5.13
N SER A 198 -11.73 7.63 -5.41
CA SER A 198 -10.92 6.40 -5.41
C SER A 198 -9.90 6.38 -6.55
N GLY A 199 -10.26 6.86 -7.75
CA GLY A 199 -9.34 7.02 -8.87
C GLY A 199 -8.23 8.03 -8.58
N ALA A 200 -8.58 9.18 -8.01
CA ALA A 200 -7.60 10.20 -7.59
C ALA A 200 -6.64 9.66 -6.52
N TYR A 201 -7.13 8.84 -5.58
CA TYR A 201 -6.29 8.19 -4.58
C TYR A 201 -5.21 7.32 -5.22
N PHE A 202 -5.57 6.44 -6.17
CA PHE A 202 -4.58 5.60 -6.84
C PHE A 202 -3.61 6.39 -7.70
N LEU A 203 -4.09 7.41 -8.41
CA LEU A 203 -3.22 8.29 -9.19
C LEU A 203 -2.19 9.00 -8.30
N LEU A 204 -2.61 9.52 -7.14
CA LEU A 204 -1.70 10.14 -6.17
C LEU A 204 -0.74 9.13 -5.56
N PHE A 205 -1.18 7.90 -5.31
CA PHE A 205 -0.34 6.83 -4.79
C PHE A 205 0.76 6.44 -5.79
N GLU A 206 0.39 6.20 -7.05
CA GLU A 206 1.33 5.86 -8.13
C GLU A 206 2.34 6.99 -8.37
N LEU A 207 1.86 8.24 -8.39
CA LEU A 207 2.75 9.40 -8.45
C LEU A 207 3.70 9.44 -7.24
N ALA A 208 3.20 9.17 -6.03
CA ALA A 208 4.02 9.16 -4.83
C ALA A 208 5.10 8.06 -4.87
N GLU A 209 4.81 6.91 -5.45
CA GLU A 209 5.76 5.82 -5.65
C GLU A 209 6.81 6.21 -6.71
N LEU A 210 6.37 6.73 -7.86
CA LEU A 210 7.26 7.16 -8.94
C LEU A 210 8.23 8.28 -8.51
N PHE A 211 7.72 9.28 -7.79
CA PHE A 211 8.52 10.37 -7.22
C PHE A 211 9.04 10.05 -5.82
N GLY A 212 9.01 8.77 -5.42
CA GLY A 212 9.59 8.29 -4.16
C GLY A 212 11.10 8.47 -4.11
N GLU A 213 11.75 8.52 -5.27
CA GLU A 213 13.18 8.81 -5.40
C GLU A 213 13.52 10.30 -5.26
N VAL A 214 12.56 11.19 -5.49
CA VAL A 214 12.78 12.64 -5.44
C VAL A 214 12.64 13.14 -3.99
N PRO A 215 13.65 13.86 -3.44
CA PRO A 215 13.60 14.39 -2.08
C PRO A 215 12.32 15.20 -1.81
N ALA A 216 11.75 15.05 -0.62
CA ALA A 216 10.49 15.74 -0.28
C ALA A 216 10.59 17.27 -0.36
N GLU A 217 11.81 17.81 -0.25
CA GLU A 217 12.12 19.24 -0.32
C GLU A 217 12.01 19.80 -1.75
N SER A 218 12.23 18.98 -2.78
CA SER A 218 12.10 19.38 -4.19
C SER A 218 10.69 19.19 -4.76
N ARG A 219 9.75 18.62 -4.00
CA ARG A 219 8.35 18.38 -4.40
C ARG A 219 7.43 19.56 -4.06
N VAL A 220 7.84 20.77 -4.43
CA VAL A 220 7.13 22.02 -4.10
C VAL A 220 7.21 22.99 -5.28
N VAL A 221 6.08 23.60 -5.65
CA VAL A 221 6.10 24.75 -6.57
C VAL A 221 6.35 26.03 -5.77
N HIS A 222 7.44 26.72 -6.04
CA HIS A 222 7.74 27.99 -5.37
C HIS A 222 6.94 29.14 -5.98
N VAL A 223 5.70 29.30 -5.50
CA VAL A 223 4.83 30.45 -5.83
C VAL A 223 4.74 31.40 -4.64
N ALA A 224 5.18 32.65 -4.82
CA ALA A 224 5.14 33.67 -3.78
C ALA A 224 3.70 33.90 -3.28
N GLY A 225 3.50 33.87 -1.96
CA GLY A 225 2.20 34.12 -1.33
C GLY A 225 1.29 32.90 -1.17
N TRP A 226 1.64 31.73 -1.71
CA TRP A 226 0.86 30.51 -1.49
C TRP A 226 1.24 29.79 -0.19
N PRO A 227 0.27 29.22 0.54
CA PRO A 227 0.58 28.37 1.68
C PRO A 227 1.21 27.05 1.21
N LEU A 228 2.06 26.47 2.06
CA LEU A 228 2.95 25.36 1.70
C LEU A 228 2.18 24.08 1.27
N TRP A 229 0.98 23.86 1.80
CA TRP A 229 0.12 22.75 1.39
C TRP A 229 -0.42 22.91 -0.04
N LEU A 230 -0.70 24.15 -0.47
CA LEU A 230 -1.18 24.47 -1.81
C LEU A 230 -0.03 24.37 -2.82
N GLN A 231 1.16 24.83 -2.45
CA GLN A 231 2.38 24.67 -3.26
C GLN A 231 2.73 23.19 -3.49
N ARG A 232 2.57 22.34 -2.46
CA ARG A 232 2.73 20.88 -2.59
C ARG A 232 1.62 20.24 -3.42
N GLY A 233 0.36 20.63 -3.20
CA GLY A 233 -0.76 20.14 -4.00
C GLY A 233 -0.60 20.49 -5.48
N ALA A 234 -0.16 21.71 -5.79
CA ALA A 234 0.09 22.15 -7.15
C ALA A 234 1.25 21.39 -7.82
N TYR A 235 2.28 20.99 -7.08
CA TYR A 235 3.37 20.16 -7.62
C TYR A 235 2.83 18.84 -8.16
N TRP A 236 1.99 18.15 -7.38
CA TRP A 236 1.40 16.86 -7.77
C TRP A 236 0.40 16.97 -8.93
N VAL A 237 -0.30 18.09 -9.05
CA VAL A 237 -1.32 18.29 -10.09
C VAL A 237 -0.72 18.83 -11.39
N VAL A 238 0.30 19.68 -11.32
CA VAL A 238 0.79 20.48 -12.47
C VAL A 238 2.17 20.05 -12.95
N ILE A 239 3.06 19.60 -12.07
CA ILE A 239 4.45 19.29 -12.45
C ILE A 239 4.64 17.78 -12.60
N ALA A 240 4.20 17.01 -11.60
CA ALA A 240 4.37 15.56 -11.56
C ALA A 240 3.84 14.82 -12.82
N PRO A 241 2.72 15.20 -13.46
CA PRO A 241 2.25 14.54 -14.67
C PRO A 241 3.09 14.83 -15.93
N PHE A 242 3.80 15.96 -15.97
CA PHE A 242 4.56 16.39 -17.15
C PHE A 242 6.03 15.96 -17.10
N ASP A 243 6.61 15.87 -15.89
CA ASP A 243 7.92 15.26 -15.67
C ASP A 243 7.97 13.77 -16.09
N LEU A 244 6.80 13.13 -16.22
CA LEU A 244 6.61 11.75 -16.67
C LEU A 244 6.71 11.57 -18.21
N VAL A 245 6.53 12.65 -18.98
CA VAL A 245 6.40 12.62 -20.44
C VAL A 245 7.70 13.05 -21.15
N LEU A 246 8.66 13.60 -20.40
CA LEU A 246 9.97 14.09 -20.87
C LEU A 246 11.10 13.16 -20.44
#